data_AF-A0AAD6VMA7-F1
#
_entry.id   AF-A0AAD6VMA7-F1
#
_cell.length_a   1.000
_cell.length_b   1.000
_cell.length_c   1.000
_cell.angle_alpha   90.00
_cell.angle_beta   90.00
_cell.angle_gamma   90.00
#
_symmetry.space_group_name_H-M   'P 1'
#
loop_
_entity.id
_entity.type
_entity.pdbx_description
1 polymer ?
#
loop_
_entity_poly.entity_id
_entity_poly.type
_entity_poly.pdbx_seq_one_letter_code
_entity_poly.pdbx_strand_id
1 'polypeptide(L)'
;MSSPDSPICPTQAQDGAARPDPVDSANPTDPAAAPSRGQPGPPIVPFKDRVIGVAKKTRGTLLSKPELKEHGEKILQGEATIYNPNEQPRVESG
;
A
#
# COMPACT_ATOMS: atom_id res chain seq x y z
N MET A 1 45.04 41.40 -18.97
CA MET A 1 43.98 40.61 -19.62
C MET A 1 42.93 40.38 -18.56
N SER A 2 41.80 41.08 -18.70
CA SER A 2 40.71 41.13 -17.71
C SER A 2 39.94 39.81 -17.70
N SER A 3 39.78 39.22 -16.52
CA SER A 3 38.81 38.15 -16.27
C SER A 3 37.39 38.74 -16.26
N PRO A 4 36.41 38.17 -16.96
CA PRO A 4 35.02 38.40 -16.61
C PRO A 4 34.54 37.32 -15.61
N ASP A 5 33.95 37.86 -14.55
CA ASP A 5 33.28 37.22 -13.42
C ASP A 5 32.45 35.98 -13.76
N SER A 6 32.58 34.98 -12.89
CA SER A 6 31.57 33.94 -12.71
C SER A 6 30.37 34.53 -11.96
N PRO A 7 29.13 34.49 -12.47
CA PRO A 7 27.98 34.66 -11.61
C PRO A 7 27.71 33.36 -10.87
N ILE A 8 28.21 33.28 -9.63
CA ILE A 8 27.60 32.46 -8.58
C ILE A 8 26.27 33.15 -8.26
N CYS A 9 25.17 32.62 -8.80
CA CYS A 9 23.84 32.90 -8.25
C CYS A 9 23.43 31.68 -7.40
N PRO A 10 23.52 31.75 -6.06
CA PRO A 10 22.82 30.81 -5.20
C PRO A 10 21.36 31.25 -5.16
N THR A 11 20.59 30.94 -6.19
CA THR A 11 19.15 31.19 -6.20
C THR A 11 18.46 30.08 -5.42
N GLN A 12 18.34 30.37 -4.12
CA GLN A 12 17.24 30.06 -3.24
C GLN A 12 16.92 28.57 -3.03
N ALA A 13 17.43 28.03 -1.91
CA ALA A 13 16.76 26.96 -1.20
C ALA A 13 15.30 27.38 -1.01
N GLN A 14 14.39 26.79 -1.79
CA GLN A 14 12.99 26.76 -1.41
C GLN A 14 12.87 25.70 -0.33
N ASP A 15 13.15 26.11 0.91
CA ASP A 15 12.56 25.51 2.11
C ASP A 15 11.05 25.78 2.09
N GLY A 16 10.40 25.22 1.07
CA GLY A 16 8.96 25.03 1.02
C GLY A 16 8.69 23.78 1.84
N ALA A 17 8.77 23.92 3.16
CA ALA A 17 8.09 23.01 4.06
C ALA A 17 6.60 23.03 3.66
N ALA A 18 6.23 22.15 2.75
CA ALA A 18 4.85 21.79 2.52
C ALA A 18 4.39 21.23 3.85
N ARG A 19 3.78 22.11 4.66
CA ARG A 19 2.94 21.67 5.76
C ARG A 19 1.99 20.65 5.13
N PRO A 20 1.97 19.39 5.57
CA PRO A 20 0.82 18.58 5.27
C PRO A 20 -0.34 19.31 5.91
N ASP A 21 -1.22 19.89 5.10
CA ASP A 21 -2.54 20.26 5.57
C ASP A 21 -3.07 19.03 6.33
N PRO A 22 -3.65 19.20 7.52
CA PRO A 22 -4.37 18.11 8.14
C PRO A 22 -5.38 17.68 7.09
N VAL A 23 -5.23 16.46 6.58
CA VAL A 23 -6.27 15.81 5.80
C VAL A 23 -7.45 15.72 6.76
N ASP A 24 -8.31 16.73 6.67
CA ASP A 24 -9.62 16.72 7.28
C ASP A 24 -10.23 15.41 6.79
N SER A 25 -10.47 14.53 7.74
CA SER A 25 -11.06 13.22 7.54
C SER A 25 -12.52 13.44 7.17
N ALA A 26 -12.75 14.02 6.01
CA ALA A 26 -14.04 14.16 5.39
C ALA A 26 -14.38 12.79 4.83
N ASN A 27 -14.90 11.93 5.70
CA ASN A 27 -15.81 10.88 5.30
C ASN A 27 -17.03 11.58 4.69
N PRO A 28 -17.29 11.50 3.37
CA PRO A 28 -18.60 11.84 2.87
C PRO A 28 -19.53 10.71 3.33
N THR A 29 -20.09 10.86 4.53
CA THR A 29 -21.33 10.19 4.89
C THR A 29 -22.38 10.74 3.93
N ASP A 30 -22.59 10.04 2.83
CA ASP A 30 -23.72 10.24 1.93
C ASP A 30 -24.94 9.58 2.60
N PRO A 31 -25.95 10.34 3.08
CA PRO A 31 -27.11 9.77 3.75
C PRO A 31 -28.23 9.52 2.73
N ALA A 32 -28.01 8.73 1.68
CA ALA A 32 -29.07 8.39 0.72
C ALA A 32 -28.79 7.16 -0.14
N ALA A 33 -28.43 6.03 0.46
CA ALA A 33 -28.66 4.73 -0.20
C ALA A 33 -29.11 3.73 0.85
N ALA A 34 -30.39 3.35 0.77
CA ALA A 34 -30.95 2.26 1.56
C ALA A 34 -29.99 1.05 1.53
N PRO A 35 -29.74 0.36 2.66
CA PRO A 35 -28.99 -0.88 2.61
C PRO A 35 -29.84 -1.88 1.82
N SER A 36 -29.46 -2.12 0.57
CA SER A 36 -29.95 -3.26 -0.21
C SER A 36 -29.64 -4.51 0.60
N ARG A 37 -30.63 -4.98 1.36
CA ARG A 37 -30.63 -6.28 2.02
C ARG A 37 -30.42 -7.32 0.92
N GLY A 38 -29.20 -7.86 0.80
CA GLY A 38 -28.97 -9.08 0.03
C GLY A 38 -27.87 -9.06 -1.04
N GLN A 39 -26.95 -8.10 -1.08
CA GLN A 39 -25.68 -8.32 -1.77
C GLN A 39 -24.55 -8.46 -0.77
N PRO A 40 -23.79 -9.59 -0.78
CA PRO A 40 -22.50 -9.61 -0.13
C PRO A 40 -21.67 -8.51 -0.78
N GLY A 41 -21.39 -7.44 -0.04
CA GLY A 41 -20.39 -6.47 -0.47
C GLY A 41 -19.07 -7.20 -0.77
N PRO A 42 -18.21 -6.66 -1.64
CA PRO A 42 -16.91 -7.27 -1.89
C PRO A 42 -16.22 -7.54 -0.55
N PRO A 43 -15.57 -8.71 -0.38
CA PRO A 43 -14.95 -9.09 0.88
C PRO A 43 -14.05 -7.94 1.36
N ILE A 44 -14.36 -7.40 2.53
CA ILE A 44 -13.59 -6.30 3.12
C ILE A 44 -12.29 -6.91 3.64
N VAL A 45 -11.30 -7.03 2.75
CA VAL A 45 -9.95 -7.46 3.12
C VAL A 45 -9.35 -6.41 4.05
N PRO A 46 -8.89 -6.79 5.26
CA PRO A 46 -8.24 -5.87 6.20
C PRO A 46 -7.10 -5.11 5.51
N PHE A 47 -6.88 -3.86 5.92
CA PHE A 47 -5.84 -3.02 5.31
C PHE A 47 -4.46 -3.70 5.31
N LYS A 48 -4.09 -4.33 6.43
CA LYS A 48 -2.83 -5.08 6.57
C LYS A 48 -2.70 -6.20 5.53
N ASP A 49 -3.76 -6.97 5.36
CA ASP A 49 -3.81 -8.11 4.44
C ASP A 49 -3.72 -7.61 3.00
N ARG A 50 -4.36 -6.48 2.69
CA ARG A 50 -4.28 -5.82 1.39
C ARG A 50 -2.86 -5.39 1.05
N VAL A 51 -2.16 -4.76 1.98
CA VAL A 51 -0.75 -4.35 1.80
C VAL A 51 0.13 -5.57 1.53
N ILE A 52 -0.07 -6.66 2.28
CA ILE A 52 0.72 -7.88 2.11
C ILE A 52 0.38 -8.58 0.78
N GLY A 53 -0.89 -8.61 0.39
CA GLY A 53 -1.32 -9.13 -0.91
C GLY A 53 -0.67 -8.40 -2.07
N VAL A 54 -0.64 -7.06 -2.03
CA VAL A 54 0.07 -6.22 -3.02
C VAL A 54 1.57 -6.55 -3.01
N ALA A 55 2.21 -6.60 -1.85
CA ALA A 55 3.64 -6.90 -1.74
C ALA A 55 3.99 -8.28 -2.32
N LYS A 56 3.19 -9.32 -2.02
CA LYS A 56 3.36 -10.67 -2.57
C LYS A 56 3.13 -10.69 -4.09
N LYS A 57 2.09 -10.02 -4.59
CA LYS A 57 1.81 -9.89 -6.03
C LYS A 57 2.97 -9.23 -6.79
N THR A 58 3.47 -8.12 -6.28
CA THR A 58 4.61 -7.38 -6.87
C THR A 58 5.88 -8.21 -6.82
N ARG A 59 6.23 -8.80 -5.67
CA ARG A 59 7.42 -9.63 -5.52
C ARG A 59 7.37 -10.89 -6.40
N GLY A 60 6.21 -11.53 -6.51
CA GLY A 60 5.99 -12.68 -7.39
C GLY A 60 6.20 -12.32 -8.86
N THR A 61 5.70 -11.17 -9.28
CA THR A 61 5.90 -10.64 -10.64
C THR A 61 7.37 -10.35 -10.92
N LEU A 62 8.05 -9.62 -10.02
CA LEU A 62 9.44 -9.23 -10.18
C LEU A 62 10.42 -10.41 -10.15
N LEU A 63 10.12 -11.45 -9.35
CA LEU A 63 10.97 -12.64 -9.23
C LEU A 63 10.56 -13.78 -10.18
N SER A 64 9.60 -13.55 -11.08
CA SER A 64 9.02 -14.58 -11.95
C SER A 64 8.53 -15.83 -11.19
N LYS A 65 7.97 -15.62 -10.00
CA LYS A 65 7.38 -16.66 -9.14
C LYS A 65 5.85 -16.60 -9.22
N PRO A 66 5.20 -17.39 -10.10
CA PRO A 66 3.75 -17.32 -10.32
C PRO A 66 2.96 -17.69 -9.06
N GLU A 67 3.39 -18.70 -8.31
CA GLU A 67 2.74 -19.13 -7.06
C GLU A 67 2.63 -17.98 -6.04
N LEU A 68 3.70 -17.18 -5.91
CA LEU A 68 3.75 -16.05 -4.99
C LEU A 68 2.83 -14.91 -5.45
N LYS A 69 2.75 -14.71 -6.77
CA LYS A 69 1.85 -13.73 -7.38
C LYS A 69 0.39 -14.11 -7.12
N GLU A 70 0.03 -15.35 -7.44
CA GLU A 70 -1.33 -15.89 -7.28
C GLU A 70 -1.76 -15.89 -5.81
N HIS A 71 -0.86 -16.25 -4.90
CA HIS A 71 -1.16 -16.21 -3.48
C HIS A 71 -1.40 -14.77 -2.98
N GLY A 72 -0.63 -13.79 -3.47
CA GLY A 72 -0.90 -12.37 -3.21
C GLY A 72 -2.28 -11.92 -3.73
N GLU A 73 -2.67 -12.40 -4.92
CA GLU A 73 -3.98 -12.13 -5.52
C GLU A 73 -5.13 -12.73 -4.71
N LYS A 74 -4.99 -13.96 -4.24
CA LYS A 74 -5.98 -14.61 -3.36
C LYS A 74 -6.15 -13.89 -2.03
N ILE A 75 -5.08 -13.33 -1.46
CA ILE A 75 -5.18 -12.50 -0.25
C ILE A 75 -5.99 -11.22 -0.53
N LEU A 76 -5.79 -10.60 -1.71
CA LEU A 76 -6.55 -9.42 -2.12
C LEU A 76 -8.03 -9.71 -2.39
N GLN A 77 -8.37 -10.95 -2.73
CA GLN A 77 -9.74 -11.42 -2.90
C GLN A 77 -10.37 -11.92 -1.58
N GLY A 78 -9.59 -12.02 -0.49
CA GLY A 78 -10.04 -12.61 0.77
C GLY A 78 -10.19 -14.15 0.71
N GLU A 79 -9.63 -14.80 -0.31
CA GLU A 79 -9.67 -16.25 -0.51
C GLU A 79 -8.52 -16.98 0.20
N ALA A 80 -7.47 -16.24 0.61
CA ALA A 80 -6.31 -16.79 1.30
C ALA A 80 -5.89 -15.92 2.49
N THR A 81 -5.31 -16.56 3.50
CA THR A 81 -4.74 -15.88 4.66
C THR A 81 -3.29 -15.47 4.41
N ILE A 82 -2.79 -14.56 5.26
CA ILE A 82 -1.41 -14.05 5.17
C ILE A 82 -0.36 -15.16 5.40
N TYR A 83 -0.71 -16.14 6.24
CA TYR A 83 0.17 -17.23 6.64
C TYR A 83 0.18 -18.34 5.60
N ASN A 84 1.37 -18.67 5.09
CA ASN A 84 1.57 -19.95 4.44
C ASN A 84 1.56 -21.05 5.52
N PRO A 85 0.86 -22.18 5.30
CA PRO A 85 0.85 -23.28 6.27
C PRO A 85 2.24 -23.91 6.50
N ASN A 86 3.23 -23.60 5.66
CA ASN A 86 4.64 -24.01 5.85
C ASN A 86 5.46 -23.06 6.73
N GLU A 87 4.92 -21.92 7.16
CA GLU A 87 5.54 -21.00 8.12
C GLU A 87 4.80 -21.07 9.46
N GLN A 88 4.44 -22.27 9.92
CA GLN A 88 4.14 -22.43 11.33
C GLN A 88 5.37 -21.99 12.12
N PRO A 89 5.24 -21.08 13.12
CA PRO A 89 6.32 -20.86 14.05
C PRO A 89 6.63 -22.23 14.65
N ARG A 90 7.85 -22.72 14.39
CA ARG A 90 8.39 -23.93 15.00
C ARG A 90 8.12 -23.82 16.49
N VAL A 91 7.06 -24.46 16.97
CA VAL A 91 6.85 -24.68 18.38
C VAL A 91 8.03 -25.56 18.78
N GLU A 92 9.04 -24.95 19.40
CA GLU A 92 10.07 -25.69 20.12
C GLU A 92 9.32 -26.50 21.17
N SER A 93 9.16 -27.80 20.86
CA SER A 93 8.67 -28.79 21.78
C SER A 93 9.74 -28.94 22.86
N GLY A 94 9.43 -28.41 24.05
CA GLY A 94 10.16 -28.72 25.29
C GLY A 94 9.90 -30.15 25.74
#